data_AF-A0A149ZVG1-F1
#
_entry.id   AF-A0A149ZVG1-F1
#
_cell.length_a   1.000
_cell.length_b   1.000
_cell.length_c   1.000
_cell.angle_alpha   90.00
_cell.angle_beta   90.00
_cell.angle_gamma   90.00
#
_symmetry.space_group_name_H-M   'P 1'
#
loop_
_entity.id
_entity.type
_entity.pdbx_description
1 polymer ?
#
loop_
_entity_poly.entity_id
_entity_poly.type
_entity_poly.pdbx_seq_one_letter_code
_entity_poly.pdbx_strand_id
1 'polypeptide(L)'
;MSLYIVSDHGQDQWLAYVDTENPGVYAYVANLGRFVFHKPLGQDFYWDRELDWTPVDTQTARKSITDGVIGKLDGRRHSDLLAKLDAETDQRSVEDVFGAQPVDDLNPSPQQQAEAKLKALASTRPGEWLTWKVYDRGRRQLASVAARDLRTGKVAAVRKSGLHINSRVTPTADGRIAVEIARTAEAI
;
A
#
# COMPACT_ATOMS: atom_id res chain seq x y z
N MET A 1 -12.43 9.23 -0.72
CA MET A 1 -11.39 9.18 -1.77
C MET A 1 -10.36 10.26 -1.53
N SER A 2 -9.07 9.99 -1.77
CA SER A 2 -8.07 11.04 -1.99
C SER A 2 -7.24 10.73 -3.24
N LEU A 3 -6.93 11.74 -4.05
CA LEU A 3 -6.11 11.62 -5.25
C LEU A 3 -4.78 12.34 -5.05
N TYR A 4 -3.70 11.75 -5.58
CA TYR A 4 -2.36 12.29 -5.46
C TYR A 4 -1.60 12.14 -6.78
N ILE A 5 -0.79 13.14 -7.11
CA ILE A 5 0.36 12.93 -7.99
C ILE A 5 1.51 12.47 -7.11
N VAL A 6 2.09 11.32 -7.47
CA VAL A 6 3.22 10.72 -6.77
C VAL A 6 4.47 10.89 -7.60
N SER A 7 5.49 11.48 -6.99
CA SER A 7 6.78 11.70 -7.62
C SER A 7 7.93 11.12 -6.78
N ASP A 8 8.98 10.73 -7.49
CA ASP A 8 10.26 10.33 -6.92
C ASP A 8 11.29 11.36 -7.38
N HIS A 9 11.92 12.06 -6.44
CA HIS A 9 12.87 13.14 -6.70
C HIS A 9 12.35 14.19 -7.71
N GLY A 10 11.05 14.54 -7.63
CA GLY A 10 10.41 15.52 -8.51
C GLY A 10 10.09 15.04 -9.93
N GLN A 11 10.26 13.74 -10.24
CA GLN A 11 9.71 13.16 -11.45
C GLN A 11 8.33 12.55 -11.15
N ASP A 12 7.29 13.12 -11.73
CA ASP A 12 5.93 12.59 -11.64
C ASP A 12 5.87 11.20 -12.29
N GLN A 13 5.50 10.19 -11.50
CA GLN A 13 5.46 8.80 -11.97
C GLN A 13 4.06 8.23 -12.00
N TRP A 14 3.20 8.64 -11.06
CA TRP A 14 1.89 8.01 -10.89
C TRP A 14 0.81 9.01 -10.50
N LEU A 15 -0.38 8.79 -11.04
CA LEU A 15 -1.61 9.28 -10.43
C LEU A 15 -2.13 8.19 -9.50
N ALA A 16 -2.17 8.46 -8.21
CA ALA A 16 -2.59 7.51 -7.18
C ALA A 16 -3.98 7.86 -6.64
N TYR A 17 -4.77 6.82 -6.41
CA TYR A 17 -6.05 6.85 -5.71
C TYR A 17 -5.90 6.13 -4.38
N VAL A 18 -6.20 6.83 -3.27
CA VAL A 18 -6.28 6.25 -1.94
C VAL A 18 -7.75 6.04 -1.57
N ASP A 19 -8.11 4.78 -1.39
CA ASP A 19 -9.45 4.38 -0.98
C ASP A 19 -9.61 4.57 0.54
N THR A 20 -10.54 5.43 0.92
CA THR A 20 -10.81 5.77 2.33
C THR A 20 -11.77 4.79 3.00
N GLU A 21 -12.55 4.04 2.22
CA GLU A 21 -13.52 3.07 2.71
C GLU A 21 -12.90 1.67 2.81
N ASN A 22 -12.06 1.31 1.85
CA ASN A 22 -11.32 0.05 1.81
C ASN A 22 -9.81 0.32 1.71
N PRO A 23 -9.12 0.57 2.85
CA PRO A 23 -7.75 1.08 2.88
C PRO A 23 -6.81 0.36 1.91
N GLY A 24 -6.34 1.11 0.92
CA GLY A 24 -5.50 0.63 -0.16
C GLY A 24 -5.16 1.77 -1.11
N VAL A 25 -4.05 1.60 -1.83
CA VAL A 25 -3.62 2.58 -2.83
C VAL A 25 -3.62 1.91 -4.20
N TYR A 26 -4.16 2.63 -5.17
CA TYR A 26 -4.27 2.21 -6.55
C TYR A 26 -3.52 3.20 -7.44
N ALA A 27 -2.81 2.70 -8.44
CA ALA A 27 -2.15 3.52 -9.44
C ALA A 27 -2.97 3.53 -10.72
N TYR A 28 -3.13 4.70 -11.34
CA TYR A 28 -3.65 4.78 -12.71
C TYR A 28 -2.62 4.22 -13.68
N VAL A 29 -3.02 3.21 -14.46
CA VAL A 29 -2.16 2.59 -15.48
C VAL A 29 -2.68 3.00 -16.86
N ALA A 30 -2.01 3.95 -17.51
CA ALA A 30 -2.42 4.48 -18.81
C ALA A 30 -2.52 3.41 -19.92
N ASN A 31 -1.71 2.34 -19.84
CA ASN A 31 -1.80 1.20 -20.76
C ASN A 31 -3.13 0.43 -20.65
N LEU A 32 -3.72 0.40 -19.45
CA LEU A 32 -4.93 -0.37 -19.12
C LEU A 32 -6.18 0.52 -19.00
N GLY A 33 -6.00 1.84 -18.90
CA GLY A 33 -7.09 2.81 -18.76
C GLY A 33 -7.83 2.74 -17.43
N ARG A 34 -7.23 2.15 -16.39
CA ARG A 34 -7.88 1.88 -15.09
C ARG A 34 -6.92 2.05 -13.92
N PHE A 35 -7.48 2.17 -12.72
CA PHE A 35 -6.73 2.15 -11.47
C PHE A 35 -6.54 0.71 -11.00
N VAL A 36 -5.31 0.34 -10.66
CA VAL A 36 -4.94 -1.02 -10.24
C VAL A 36 -4.31 -0.97 -8.86
N PHE A 37 -4.66 -1.90 -7.96
CA PHE A 37 -4.07 -1.96 -6.63
C PHE A 37 -2.55 -2.04 -6.72
N HIS A 38 -1.86 -1.13 -6.04
CA HIS A 38 -0.43 -0.94 -6.21
C HIS A 38 0.27 -1.06 -4.86
N LYS A 39 0.61 -2.31 -4.49
CA LYS A 39 1.25 -2.66 -3.21
C LYS A 39 2.45 -1.76 -2.86
N PRO A 40 3.42 -1.48 -3.75
CA PRO A 40 4.54 -0.59 -3.42
C PRO A 40 4.12 0.85 -3.09
N LEU A 41 3.08 1.38 -3.73
CA LEU A 41 2.61 2.74 -3.45
C LEU A 41 1.83 2.79 -2.13
N GLY A 42 1.04 1.76 -1.84
CA GLY A 42 0.45 1.61 -0.51
C GLY A 42 1.50 1.41 0.56
N GLN A 43 2.63 0.80 0.20
CA GLN A 43 3.75 0.65 1.10
C GLN A 43 4.34 2.01 1.52
N ASP A 44 4.64 2.82 0.52
CA ASP A 44 5.13 4.16 0.77
C ASP A 44 4.13 5.03 1.54
N PHE A 45 2.89 5.11 1.06
CA PHE A 45 1.88 6.01 1.62
C PHE A 45 1.58 5.77 3.10
N TYR A 46 1.50 4.50 3.52
CA TYR A 46 1.09 4.17 4.89
C TYR A 46 2.28 4.00 5.85
N TRP A 47 3.53 3.86 5.38
CA TRP A 47 4.67 3.53 6.24
C TRP A 47 6.01 4.13 5.82
N ASP A 48 6.48 3.90 4.60
CA ASP A 48 7.87 4.28 4.27
C ASP A 48 8.03 5.80 4.08
N ARG A 49 7.02 6.47 3.50
CA ARG A 49 6.98 7.93 3.30
C ARG A 49 8.24 8.48 2.62
N GLU A 50 8.76 7.75 1.63
CA GLU A 50 9.95 8.13 0.87
C GLU A 50 9.60 8.95 -0.37
N LEU A 51 8.41 8.74 -0.95
CA LEU A 51 7.91 9.46 -2.11
C LEU A 51 7.23 10.79 -1.74
N ASP A 52 7.16 11.68 -2.71
CA ASP A 52 6.41 12.94 -2.62
C ASP A 52 4.96 12.71 -3.07
N TRP A 53 4.00 13.01 -2.18
CA TRP A 53 2.57 12.84 -2.43
C TRP A 53 1.88 14.19 -2.48
N THR A 54 1.63 14.69 -3.68
CA THR A 54 0.95 15.99 -3.87
C THR A 54 -0.54 15.76 -4.07
N PRO A 55 -1.42 16.21 -3.15
CA PRO A 55 -2.85 16.04 -3.30
C PRO A 55 -3.34 16.81 -4.54
N VAL A 56 -4.27 16.22 -5.28
CA VAL A 56 -4.91 16.83 -6.45
C VAL A 56 -6.41 16.62 -6.41
N ASP A 57 -7.15 17.56 -6.99
CA ASP A 57 -8.59 17.42 -7.17
C ASP A 57 -8.92 16.54 -8.39
N THR A 58 -10.20 16.15 -8.50
CA THR A 58 -10.71 15.32 -9.60
C THR A 58 -10.51 15.99 -10.96
N GLN A 59 -10.61 17.32 -11.04
CA GLN A 59 -10.46 18.05 -12.31
C GLN A 59 -9.02 17.96 -12.83
N THR A 60 -8.05 18.19 -11.96
CA THR A 60 -6.62 18.13 -12.23
C THR A 60 -6.22 16.69 -12.58
N ALA A 61 -6.66 15.71 -11.80
CA ALA A 61 -6.41 14.30 -12.08
C ALA A 61 -6.96 13.87 -13.46
N ARG A 62 -8.20 14.26 -13.79
CA ARG A 62 -8.82 13.96 -15.09
C ARG A 62 -8.05 14.61 -16.24
N LYS A 63 -7.59 15.85 -16.04
CA LYS A 63 -6.77 16.56 -17.02
C LYS A 63 -5.44 15.83 -17.22
N SER A 64 -4.75 15.40 -16.16
CA SER A 64 -3.49 14.65 -16.26
C SER A 64 -3.63 13.34 -17.05
N ILE A 65 -4.78 12.65 -16.93
CA ILE A 65 -5.09 11.46 -17.75
C ILE A 65 -5.31 11.84 -19.21
N THR A 66 -6.12 12.87 -19.47
CA THR A 66 -6.53 13.27 -20.82
C THR A 66 -5.39 13.87 -21.62
N ASP A 67 -4.56 14.69 -20.98
CA ASP A 67 -3.38 15.34 -21.57
C ASP A 67 -2.20 14.37 -21.69
N GLY A 68 -2.32 13.14 -21.18
CA GLY A 68 -1.29 12.11 -21.25
C GLY A 68 -0.05 12.42 -20.40
N VAL A 69 -0.19 13.26 -19.38
CA VAL A 69 0.88 13.59 -18.42
C VAL A 69 1.34 12.32 -17.70
N ILE A 70 0.37 11.47 -17.29
CA ILE A 70 0.67 10.11 -16.85
C ILE A 70 0.86 9.25 -18.09
N GLY A 71 2.11 9.11 -18.52
CA GLY A 71 2.49 8.38 -19.71
C GLY A 71 2.23 6.86 -19.61
N LYS A 72 2.24 6.20 -20.77
CA LYS A 72 2.23 4.74 -20.84
C LYS A 72 3.58 4.19 -20.40
N LEU A 73 3.56 3.09 -19.64
CA LEU A 73 4.75 2.29 -19.37
C LEU A 73 5.25 1.68 -20.69
N ASP A 74 6.56 1.79 -20.93
CA ASP A 74 7.22 1.11 -22.05
C ASP A 74 7.13 -0.40 -21.86
N GLY A 75 6.29 -1.05 -22.67
CA GLY A 75 6.05 -2.49 -22.58
C GLY A 75 7.23 -3.38 -22.92
N ARG A 76 8.30 -2.84 -23.53
CA ARG A 76 9.54 -3.59 -23.74
C ARG A 76 10.43 -3.57 -22.51
N ARG A 77 10.48 -2.44 -21.79
CA ARG A 77 11.31 -2.27 -20.59
C ARG A 77 10.61 -2.76 -19.32
N HIS A 78 9.29 -2.68 -19.28
CA HIS A 78 8.48 -2.97 -18.10
C HIS A 78 7.43 -4.06 -18.37
N SER A 79 7.72 -5.01 -19.26
CA SER A 79 6.81 -6.12 -19.61
C SER A 79 6.32 -6.88 -18.37
N ASP A 80 7.22 -7.18 -17.45
CA ASP A 80 6.92 -7.98 -16.26
C ASP A 80 6.03 -7.21 -15.27
N LEU A 81 6.24 -5.89 -15.16
CA LEU A 81 5.40 -5.04 -14.32
C LEU A 81 4.01 -4.90 -14.94
N LEU A 82 3.91 -4.66 -16.25
CA LEU A 82 2.63 -4.58 -16.95
C LEU A 82 1.85 -5.89 -16.86
N ALA A 83 2.51 -7.04 -17.02
CA ALA A 83 1.87 -8.35 -16.87
C ALA A 83 1.31 -8.55 -15.44
N LYS A 84 2.04 -8.11 -14.42
CA LYS A 84 1.56 -8.14 -13.02
C LYS A 84 0.36 -7.22 -12.81
N LEU A 85 0.41 -5.99 -13.35
CA LEU A 85 -0.68 -5.01 -13.22
C LEU A 85 -1.94 -5.44 -13.97
N ASP A 86 -1.80 -6.09 -15.13
CA ASP A 86 -2.94 -6.59 -15.88
C ASP A 86 -3.59 -7.82 -15.20
N ALA A 87 -2.78 -8.65 -14.54
CA ALA A 87 -3.26 -9.82 -13.78
C ALA A 87 -3.86 -9.47 -12.41
N GLU A 88 -3.68 -8.24 -11.92
CA GLU A 88 -4.25 -7.79 -10.64
C GLU A 88 -5.77 -7.62 -10.78
N THR A 89 -6.51 -8.25 -9.87
CA THR A 89 -7.97 -8.30 -9.92
C THR A 89 -8.62 -7.20 -9.08
N ASP A 90 -7.90 -6.64 -8.10
CA ASP A 90 -8.37 -5.49 -7.35
C ASP A 90 -8.08 -4.19 -8.13
N GLN A 91 -9.11 -3.75 -8.85
CA GLN A 91 -9.05 -2.61 -9.74
C GLN A 91 -10.27 -1.70 -9.57
N ARG A 92 -10.17 -0.47 -10.07
CA ARG A 92 -11.25 0.52 -10.10
C ARG A 92 -11.29 1.21 -11.46
N SER A 93 -12.49 1.48 -11.96
CA SER A 93 -12.65 2.31 -13.15
C SER A 93 -12.34 3.78 -12.83
N VAL A 94 -12.08 4.59 -13.85
CA VAL A 94 -11.86 6.03 -13.68
C VAL A 94 -13.14 6.70 -13.18
N GLU A 95 -14.29 6.22 -13.63
CA GLU A 95 -15.62 6.69 -13.26
C GLU A 95 -15.91 6.41 -11.79
N ASP A 96 -15.61 5.20 -11.30
CA ASP A 96 -15.80 4.83 -9.89
C ASP A 96 -14.94 5.70 -8.98
N VAL A 97 -13.68 5.90 -9.35
CA VAL A 97 -12.76 6.75 -8.58
C VAL A 97 -13.28 8.18 -8.57
N PHE A 98 -13.52 8.79 -9.73
CA PHE A 98 -13.93 10.20 -9.80
C PHE A 98 -15.36 10.48 -9.30
N GLY A 99 -16.19 9.44 -9.16
CA GLY A 99 -17.51 9.52 -8.54
C GLY A 99 -17.50 9.44 -7.02
N ALA A 100 -16.38 9.03 -6.40
CA ALA A 100 -16.26 8.90 -4.96
C ALA A 100 -16.08 10.26 -4.26
N GLN A 101 -16.55 10.36 -3.01
CA GLN A 101 -16.47 11.61 -2.24
C GLN A 101 -15.00 11.97 -1.93
N PRO A 102 -14.52 13.16 -2.33
CA PRO A 102 -13.16 13.59 -2.02
C PRO A 102 -12.98 13.87 -0.51
N VAL A 103 -11.80 13.52 -0.03
CA VAL A 103 -11.25 13.84 1.28
C VAL A 103 -9.89 14.46 1.01
N ASP A 104 -9.77 15.74 1.35
CA ASP A 104 -8.52 16.46 1.18
C ASP A 104 -7.56 16.13 2.33
N ASP A 105 -6.26 16.06 2.03
CA ASP A 105 -5.17 15.89 3.00
C ASP A 105 -5.39 14.71 3.98
N LEU A 106 -5.51 13.50 3.42
CA LEU A 106 -5.76 12.30 4.22
C LEU A 106 -4.55 11.97 5.09
N ASN A 107 -4.72 12.08 6.40
CA ASN A 107 -3.81 11.51 7.39
C ASN A 107 -4.37 10.18 7.93
N PRO A 108 -3.85 9.01 7.50
CA PRO A 108 -4.42 7.73 7.88
C PRO A 108 -4.34 7.46 9.37
N SER A 109 -5.47 7.10 9.96
CA SER A 109 -5.52 6.63 11.35
C SER A 109 -4.69 5.34 11.54
N PRO A 110 -4.26 5.02 12.78
CA PRO A 110 -3.57 3.77 13.06
C PRO A 110 -4.35 2.51 12.63
N GLN A 111 -5.68 2.58 12.65
CA GLN A 111 -6.55 1.49 12.18
C GLN A 111 -6.46 1.34 10.65
N GLN A 112 -6.56 2.44 9.90
CA GLN A 112 -6.45 2.42 8.44
C GLN A 112 -5.06 1.94 7.99
N GLN A 113 -4.00 2.35 8.70
CA GLN A 113 -2.64 1.83 8.44
C GLN A 113 -2.57 0.31 8.67
N ALA A 114 -3.17 -0.20 9.75
CA ALA A 114 -3.21 -1.63 10.05
C ALA A 114 -4.00 -2.41 8.99
N GLU A 115 -5.16 -1.91 8.57
CA GLU A 115 -6.00 -2.50 7.52
C GLU A 115 -5.30 -2.51 6.17
N ALA A 116 -4.66 -1.41 5.78
CA ALA A 116 -3.87 -1.34 4.55
C ALA A 116 -2.68 -2.32 4.55
N LYS A 117 -1.98 -2.47 5.68
CA LYS A 117 -0.91 -3.47 5.83
C LYS A 117 -1.44 -4.89 5.70
N LEU A 118 -2.61 -5.18 6.24
CA LEU A 118 -3.23 -6.50 6.12
C LEU A 118 -3.70 -6.79 4.69
N LYS A 119 -4.22 -5.77 3.99
CA LYS A 119 -4.53 -5.87 2.55
C LYS A 119 -3.26 -6.17 1.73
N ALA A 120 -2.17 -5.45 1.97
CA ALA A 120 -0.88 -5.70 1.34
C ALA A 120 -0.32 -7.10 1.68
N LEU A 121 -0.54 -7.59 2.91
CA LEU A 121 -0.15 -8.94 3.32
C LEU A 121 -0.98 -10.01 2.62
N ALA A 122 -2.29 -9.79 2.41
CA ALA A 122 -3.16 -10.73 1.72
C ALA A 122 -2.75 -10.94 0.25
N SER A 123 -2.27 -9.89 -0.42
CA SER A 123 -1.74 -9.98 -1.80
C SER A 123 -0.32 -10.55 -1.88
N THR A 124 0.32 -10.79 -0.73
CA THR A 124 1.68 -11.30 -0.63
C THR A 124 1.69 -12.84 -0.54
N ARG A 125 2.75 -13.47 -1.09
CA ARG A 125 2.88 -14.94 -1.06
C ARG A 125 3.03 -15.43 0.39
N PRO A 126 2.49 -16.61 0.74
CA PRO A 126 2.73 -17.17 2.07
C PRO A 126 4.24 -17.29 2.33
N GLY A 127 4.67 -16.93 3.54
CA GLY A 127 6.07 -16.94 3.96
C GLY A 127 6.90 -15.70 3.58
N GLU A 128 6.39 -14.80 2.74
CA GLU A 128 7.02 -13.51 2.46
C GLU A 128 6.72 -12.52 3.60
N TRP A 129 7.77 -11.85 4.08
CA TRP A 129 7.74 -11.03 5.29
C TRP A 129 7.54 -9.55 4.94
N LEU A 130 6.65 -8.89 5.69
CA LEU A 130 6.37 -7.47 5.57
C LEU A 130 6.61 -6.77 6.93
N THR A 131 7.19 -5.57 6.89
CA THR A 131 7.45 -4.77 8.09
C THR A 131 6.16 -4.19 8.66
N TRP A 132 5.74 -4.69 9.82
CA TRP A 132 4.60 -4.16 10.54
C TRP A 132 4.93 -2.82 11.22
N LYS A 133 6.06 -2.74 11.93
CA LYS A 133 6.48 -1.52 12.62
C LYS A 133 7.96 -1.59 12.99
N VAL A 134 8.64 -0.45 12.92
CA VAL A 134 10.02 -0.29 13.40
C VAL A 134 10.01 0.41 14.75
N TYR A 135 10.90 -0.03 15.63
CA TYR A 135 11.11 0.46 16.99
C TYR A 135 12.57 0.84 17.18
N ASP A 136 12.82 1.85 18.01
CA ASP A 136 14.19 2.18 18.43
C ASP A 136 14.85 0.99 19.15
N ARG A 137 16.18 0.94 19.09
CA ARG A 137 16.99 -0.14 19.69
C ARG A 137 16.65 -0.43 21.16
N GLY A 138 16.40 0.61 21.95
CA GLY A 138 16.04 0.50 23.37
C GLY A 138 14.65 -0.07 23.64
N ARG A 139 13.80 -0.20 22.61
CA ARG A 139 12.40 -0.63 22.72
C ARG A 139 12.17 -2.09 22.31
N ARG A 140 13.21 -2.93 22.38
CA ARG A 140 13.13 -4.36 22.03
C ARG A 140 12.00 -5.10 22.74
N GLN A 141 11.78 -4.83 24.04
CA GLN A 141 10.71 -5.49 24.79
C GLN A 141 9.33 -5.14 24.23
N LEU A 142 9.11 -3.89 23.83
CA LEU A 142 7.86 -3.47 23.19
C LEU A 142 7.68 -4.13 21.81
N ALA A 143 8.76 -4.25 21.02
CA ALA A 143 8.73 -4.96 19.74
C ALA A 143 8.35 -6.45 19.93
N SER A 144 8.91 -7.12 20.94
CA SER A 144 8.57 -8.51 21.28
C SER A 144 7.11 -8.66 21.72
N VAL A 145 6.59 -7.74 22.52
CA VAL A 145 5.17 -7.73 22.92
C VAL A 145 4.28 -7.53 21.70
N ALA A 146 4.59 -6.56 20.85
CA ALA A 146 3.84 -6.31 19.62
C ALA A 146 3.81 -7.54 18.70
N ALA A 147 4.96 -8.19 18.49
CA ALA A 147 5.02 -9.43 17.71
C ALA A 147 4.12 -10.52 18.32
N ARG A 148 4.14 -10.70 19.65
CA ARG A 148 3.26 -11.67 20.34
C ARG A 148 1.78 -11.31 20.18
N ASP A 149 1.42 -10.05 20.34
CA ASP A 149 0.03 -9.59 20.27
C ASP A 149 -0.56 -9.76 18.86
N LEU A 150 0.27 -9.56 17.82
CA LEU A 150 -0.09 -9.87 16.44
C LEU A 150 -0.39 -11.35 16.25
N ARG A 151 0.52 -12.23 16.69
CA ARG A 151 0.38 -13.69 16.55
C ARG A 151 -0.78 -14.28 17.34
N THR A 152 -1.09 -13.67 18.49
CA THR A 152 -2.16 -14.13 19.39
C THR A 152 -3.52 -13.51 19.07
N GLY A 153 -3.62 -12.71 17.99
CA GLY A 153 -4.89 -12.11 17.57
C GLY A 153 -5.43 -11.05 18.52
N LYS A 154 -4.59 -10.46 19.38
CA LYS A 154 -4.96 -9.35 20.26
C LYS A 154 -5.12 -8.04 19.50
N VAL A 155 -4.46 -7.91 18.36
CA VAL A 155 -4.66 -6.78 17.45
C VAL A 155 -5.96 -6.99 16.68
N ALA A 156 -6.97 -6.15 16.96
CA ALA A 156 -8.32 -6.32 16.43
C ALA A 156 -8.37 -6.36 14.89
N ALA A 157 -7.56 -5.54 14.20
CA ALA A 157 -7.48 -5.55 12.74
C ALA A 157 -6.99 -6.92 12.21
N VAL A 158 -5.96 -7.50 12.81
CA VAL A 158 -5.47 -8.85 12.46
C VAL A 158 -6.55 -9.88 12.66
N ARG A 159 -7.19 -9.89 13.85
CA ARG A 159 -8.26 -10.85 14.15
C ARG A 159 -9.41 -10.77 13.16
N LYS A 160 -9.83 -9.56 12.79
CA LYS A 160 -10.92 -9.32 11.84
C LYS A 160 -10.54 -9.71 10.40
N SER A 161 -9.26 -9.67 10.04
CA SER A 161 -8.81 -10.00 8.69
C SER A 161 -8.97 -11.48 8.32
N GLY A 162 -9.11 -12.38 9.31
CA GLY A 162 -9.14 -13.83 9.08
C GLY A 162 -7.80 -14.43 8.62
N LEU A 163 -6.76 -13.61 8.42
CA LEU A 163 -5.45 -14.08 8.00
C LEU A 163 -4.74 -14.85 9.12
N HIS A 164 -4.23 -16.03 8.79
CA HIS A 164 -3.25 -16.71 9.63
C HIS A 164 -1.88 -16.07 9.42
N ILE A 165 -1.33 -15.48 10.49
CA ILE A 165 -0.06 -14.76 10.42
C ILE A 165 0.98 -15.33 11.39
N ASN A 166 2.23 -15.31 10.95
CA ASN A 166 3.39 -15.40 11.83
C ASN A 166 3.96 -14.00 12.06
N SER A 167 4.72 -13.85 13.14
CA SER A 167 5.38 -12.60 13.50
C SER A 167 6.77 -12.85 14.05
N ARG A 168 7.72 -11.97 13.71
CA ARG A 168 9.09 -12.02 14.24
C ARG A 168 9.62 -10.63 14.52
N VAL A 169 10.72 -10.60 15.26
CA VAL A 169 11.46 -9.38 15.58
C VAL A 169 12.86 -9.52 14.97
N THR A 170 13.22 -8.59 14.08
CA THR A 170 14.51 -8.61 13.37
C THR A 170 15.25 -7.27 13.55
N PRO A 171 16.58 -7.30 13.70
CA PRO A 171 17.38 -6.07 13.66
C PRO A 171 17.38 -5.50 12.24
N THR A 172 17.33 -4.17 12.13
CA THR A 172 17.51 -3.44 10.87
C THR A 172 18.98 -3.05 10.68
N ALA A 173 19.37 -2.68 9.47
CA ALA A 173 20.76 -2.30 9.14
C ALA A 173 21.29 -1.10 9.94
N ASP A 174 20.39 -0.19 10.33
CA ASP A 174 20.69 1.00 11.15
C ASP A 174 20.62 0.73 12.67
N GLY A 175 20.46 -0.53 13.08
CA GLY A 175 20.45 -0.94 14.49
C GLY A 175 19.13 -0.71 15.23
N ARG A 176 18.07 -0.26 14.53
CA ARG A 176 16.68 -0.33 15.01
C ARG A 176 16.17 -1.77 14.96
N ILE A 177 14.91 -1.97 15.35
CA ILE A 177 14.29 -3.28 15.45
C ILE A 177 12.94 -3.26 14.73
N ALA A 178 12.80 -4.12 13.72
CA ALA A 178 11.56 -4.31 13.00
C ALA A 178 10.73 -5.44 13.62
N VAL A 179 9.42 -5.23 13.72
CA VAL A 179 8.43 -6.29 13.85
C VAL A 179 7.95 -6.59 12.44
N GLU A 180 8.13 -7.83 11.99
CA GLU A 180 7.69 -8.30 10.69
C GLU A 180 6.57 -9.32 10.85
N ILE A 181 5.69 -9.37 9.85
CA ILE A 181 4.61 -10.35 9.75
C ILE A 181 4.66 -11.05 8.40
N ALA A 182 4.23 -12.30 8.36
CA ALA A 182 4.09 -13.08 7.14
C ALA A 182 2.79 -13.88 7.20
N ARG A 183 2.10 -14.01 6.05
CA ARG A 183 0.99 -14.95 5.93
C ARG A 183 1.54 -16.37 6.03
N THR A 184 0.93 -17.21 6.86
CA THR A 184 1.23 -18.65 6.86
C THR A 184 0.43 -19.31 5.75
N ALA A 185 0.96 -20.37 5.14
CA ALA A 185 0.12 -21.24 4.33
C ALA A 185 -1.02 -21.77 5.23
N GLU A 186 -2.24 -21.85 4.72
CA GLU A 186 -3.31 -22.54 5.43
C GLU A 186 -2.83 -23.98 5.68
N ALA A 187 -3.00 -24.47 6.91
CA ALA A 187 -2.85 -25.89 7.16
C ALA A 187 -3.97 -26.58 6.38
N ILE A 188 -3.57 -27.37 5.37
CA ILE A 188 -4.46 -28.26 4.61
C ILE A 188 -5.05 -29.29 5.58
#